data_AF-A0AAE0A5I0-F1
#
_entry.id   AF-A0AAE0A5I0-F1
#
_cell.length_a   1.000
_cell.length_b   1.000
_cell.length_c   1.000
_cell.angle_alpha   90.00
_cell.angle_beta   90.00
_cell.angle_gamma   90.00
#
_symmetry.space_group_name_H-M   'P 1'
#
loop_
_entity.id
_entity.type
_entity.pdbx_description
1 polymer ?
#
loop_
_entity_poly.entity_id
_entity_poly.type
_entity_poly.pdbx_seq_one_letter_code
_entity_poly.pdbx_strand_id
1 'polypeptide(L)' 'MPRGVPVATVAINNATNAGLLAVRMLGVADADLVARMSQYLEDTKDDVLTKADKLQKDGWESYLNP' A
#
# COMPACT_ATOMS: atom_id res chain seq x y z
N MET A 1 -5.32 -4.85 25.45
CA MET A 1 -6.53 -4.15 24.98
C MET A 1 -7.68 -4.40 25.94
N PRO A 2 -7.77 -3.64 27.05
CA PRO A 2 -8.91 -3.73 27.96
C PRO A 2 -10.19 -3.19 27.30
N ARG A 3 -11.36 -3.55 27.83
CA ARG A 3 -12.64 -3.01 27.37
C ARG A 3 -12.66 -1.48 27.46
N GLY A 4 -13.11 -0.81 26.40
CA GLY A 4 -13.24 0.66 26.33
C GLY A 4 -12.04 1.41 25.75
N VAL A 5 -10.90 0.76 25.52
CA VAL A 5 -9.70 1.41 24.93
C VAL A 5 -9.36 0.68 23.63
N PRO A 6 -9.67 1.24 22.44
CA PRO A 6 -9.37 0.62 21.16
C PRO A 6 -7.95 0.96 20.67
N VAL A 7 -7.38 0.08 19.85
CA VAL A 7 -6.09 0.24 19.14
C VAL A 7 -6.29 -0.38 17.77
N ALA A 8 -5.93 0.35 16.73
CA ALA A 8 -5.94 -0.16 15.37
C ALA A 8 -4.62 -0.87 15.08
N THR A 9 -4.58 -2.18 15.36
CA THR A 9 -3.38 -3.00 15.16
C THR A 9 -3.09 -3.22 13.67
N VAL A 10 -1.81 -3.12 13.30
CA VAL A 10 -1.29 -3.48 11.96
C VAL A 10 -0.31 -4.66 12.06
N ALA A 11 0.18 -5.14 10.92
CA ALA A 11 1.13 -6.26 10.87
C ALA A 11 2.47 -5.95 11.58
N ILE A 12 3.12 -6.99 12.11
CA ILE A 12 4.46 -6.91 12.73
C ILE A 12 5.45 -6.33 11.71
N ASN A 13 6.32 -5.41 12.17
CA ASN A 13 7.31 -4.70 11.35
C ASN A 13 6.73 -3.94 10.14
N ASN A 14 5.44 -3.58 10.16
CA ASN A 14 4.79 -2.89 9.06
C ASN A 14 4.36 -1.46 9.44
N ALA A 15 5.36 -0.60 9.64
CA ALA A 15 5.13 0.82 9.92
C ALA A 15 4.48 1.55 8.73
N THR A 16 4.72 1.09 7.50
CA THR A 16 4.09 1.62 6.29
C THR A 16 2.56 1.55 6.37
N ASN A 17 2.01 0.38 6.74
CA ASN A 17 0.55 0.24 6.87
C ASN A 17 -0.01 1.07 8.03
N ALA A 18 0.75 1.28 9.11
CA ALA A 18 0.34 2.22 10.16
C ALA A 18 0.24 3.65 9.62
N GLY A 19 1.22 4.11 8.83
CA GLY A 19 1.20 5.41 8.18
C GLY A 19 0.04 5.58 7.20
N LEU A 20 -0.19 4.59 6.33
CA LEU A 20 -1.31 4.60 5.38
C LEU A 20 -2.67 4.60 6.11
N LEU A 21 -2.78 3.88 7.22
CA LEU A 21 -3.99 3.91 8.05
C LEU A 21 -4.20 5.31 8.67
N ALA A 22 -3.14 5.94 9.16
CA ALA A 22 -3.21 7.30 9.69
C ALA A 22 -3.65 8.31 8.61
N VAL A 23 -3.10 8.21 7.39
CA VAL A 23 -3.52 9.05 6.25
C VAL A 23 -5.01 8.85 5.94
N ARG A 24 -5.51 7.61 5.96
CA ARG A 24 -6.94 7.33 5.76
C ARG A 24 -7.82 7.93 6.85
N MET A 25 -7.36 7.94 8.11
CA MET A 25 -8.08 8.59 9.21
C MET A 25 -8.09 10.12 9.05
N LEU A 26 -6.95 10.73 8.70
CA LEU A 26 -6.84 12.18 8.48
C LEU A 26 -7.62 12.64 7.25
N GLY A 27 -7.65 11.82 6.19
CA GLY A 27 -8.38 12.09 4.95
C GLY A 27 -9.90 12.26 5.14
N VAL A 28 -10.47 11.86 6.27
CA VAL A 28 -11.87 12.18 6.62
C VAL A 28 -12.11 13.70 6.62
N ALA A 29 -11.10 14.49 6.97
CA ALA A 29 -11.19 15.95 7.04
C ALA A 29 -10.34 16.68 5.99
N ASP A 30 -9.58 15.95 5.16
CA ASP A 30 -8.64 16.52 4.19
C ASP A 30 -8.74 15.83 2.82
N ALA A 31 -9.34 16.54 1.86
CA ALA A 31 -9.55 16.03 0.51
C ALA A 31 -8.24 15.86 -0.30
N ASP A 32 -7.18 16.62 0.00
CA ASP A 32 -5.88 16.45 -0.65
C ASP A 32 -5.25 15.12 -0.25
N LEU A 33 -5.32 14.77 1.05
CA LEU A 33 -4.86 13.47 1.54
C LEU A 33 -5.64 12.31 0.90
N VAL A 34 -6.94 12.47 0.66
CA VAL A 34 -7.74 11.47 -0.07
C VAL A 34 -7.24 11.31 -1.50
N ALA A 35 -7.05 12.42 -2.23
CA ALA A 35 -6.58 12.38 -3.61
C ALA A 35 -5.19 11.71 -3.71
N ARG A 36 -4.26 12.06 -2.80
CA ARG A 36 -2.93 11.46 -2.75
C ARG A 36 -2.96 9.97 -2.38
N MET A 37 -3.85 9.57 -1.47
CA MET A 37 -4.06 8.16 -1.13
C MET A 37 -4.63 7.39 -2.32
N SER A 38 -5.55 7.97 -3.08
CA SER A 38 -6.07 7.37 -4.33
C SER A 38 -4.97 7.20 -5.37
N GLN A 39 -4.14 8.23 -5.58
CA GLN A 39 -3.01 8.15 -6.51
C GLN A 39 -2.03 7.04 -6.11
N TYR A 40 -1.68 6.95 -4.82
CA TYR A 40 -0.80 5.88 -4.32
C TYR A 40 -1.34 4.47 -4.64
N LEU A 41 -2.66 4.27 -4.60
CA LEU A 41 -3.27 2.98 -4.93
C LEU A 41 -3.19 2.67 -6.43
N GLU A 42 -3.40 3.65 -7.31
CA GLU A 42 -3.23 3.47 -8.76
C GLU A 42 -1.77 3.22 -9.11
N ASP A 43 -0.83 3.98 -8.55
CA ASP A 43 0.61 3.77 -8.77
C ASP A 43 1.03 2.35 -8.37
N THR A 44 0.54 1.86 -7.21
CA THR A 44 0.82 0.50 -6.74
C THR A 44 0.26 -0.55 -7.69
N LYS A 45 -0.92 -0.31 -8.27
CA LYS A 45 -1.52 -1.21 -9.26
C LYS A 45 -0.69 -1.23 -10.54
N ASP A 46 -0.29 -0.07 -11.05
CA ASP A 46 0.50 0.05 -12.28
C ASP A 46 1.89 -0.59 -12.12
N ASP A 47 2.51 -0.46 -10.95
CA ASP A 47 3.75 -1.16 -10.59
C ASP A 47 3.61 -2.69 -10.68
N VAL A 48 2.50 -3.23 -10.17
CA VAL A 48 2.21 -4.67 -10.21
C VAL A 48 1.98 -5.13 -11.64
N LEU A 49 1.20 -4.38 -12.44
CA LEU A 49 0.96 -4.70 -13.85
C LEU A 49 2.26 -4.69 -14.66
N THR A 50 3.12 -3.69 -14.44
CA THR A 50 4.43 -3.60 -15.10
C THR A 50 5.32 -4.80 -14.76
N LYS A 51 5.35 -5.19 -13.47
CA LYS A 51 6.10 -6.39 -13.02
C LYS A 51 5.53 -7.67 -13.63
N ALA A 52 4.21 -7.80 -13.71
CA ALA A 52 3.55 -8.95 -14.32
C ALA A 52 3.86 -9.06 -15.81
N ASP A 53 3.79 -7.96 -16.56
CA ASP A 53 4.14 -7.89 -17.97
C ASP A 53 5.59 -8.31 -18.23
N LYS A 54 6.51 -7.81 -17.39
CA LYS A 54 7.93 -8.19 -17.47
C LYS A 54 8.11 -9.69 -17.22
N LEU A 55 7.50 -10.21 -16.16
CA LEU A 55 7.56 -11.63 -15.83
C LEU A 55 7.01 -12.52 -16.95
N GLN A 56 5.92 -12.10 -17.60
CA GLN A 56 5.30 -12.84 -18.71
C GLN A 56 6.17 -12.84 -19.97
N LYS A 57 6.86 -11.73 -20.27
CA LYS A 57 7.72 -11.59 -21.46
C LYS A 57 9.05 -12.32 -21.30
N ASP A 58 9.71 -12.14 -20.16
CA ASP A 58 11.09 -12.58 -19.96
C ASP A 58 11.18 -13.98 -19.32
N GLY A 59 10.07 -14.46 -18.75
CA GLY A 59 10.03 -15.70 -17.98
C GLY A 59 10.63 -15.52 -16.58
N TRP A 60 10.34 -16.47 -15.68
CA TRP A 60 10.72 -16.37 -14.27
C TRP A 60 12.24 -16.42 -14.04
N GLU A 61 12.98 -17.17 -14.87
CA GLU A 61 14.44 -17.31 -14.75
C GLU A 61 15.17 -15.99 -14.99
N SER A 62 14.80 -15.28 -16.07
CA SER A 62 15.38 -13.97 -16.38
C SER A 62 14.84 -12.88 -15.45
N TYR A 63 13.60 -12.99 -14.97
CA TYR A 63 13.03 -12.01 -14.06
C TYR A 63 13.72 -12.00 -12.68
N LEU A 64 14.11 -13.17 -12.17
CA LEU A 64 14.84 -13.31 -10.89
C LEU A 64 16.34 -13.02 -11.01
N ASN A 65 16.91 -13.11 -12.22
CA ASN A 65 18.32 -12.86 -12.51
C ASN A 65 18.45 -11.72 -13.55
N PRO A 66 18.16 -10.46 -13.15
CA PRO A 66 18.15 -9.31 -14.04
C PRO A 66 19.54 -8.90 -14.56
#